data_AF-A0A955BLC9-F1
#
_entry.id   AF-A0A955BLC9-F1
#
_cell.length_a   1.000
_cell.length_b   1.000
_cell.length_c   1.000
_cell.angle_alpha   90.00
_cell.angle_beta   90.00
_cell.angle_gamma   90.00
#
_symmetry.space_group_name_H-M   'P 1'
#
loop_
_entity.id
_entity.type
_entity.pdbx_description
1 polymer ?
#
loop_
_entity_poly.entity_id
_entity_poly.type
_entity_poly.pdbx_seq_one_letter_code
_entity_poly.pdbx_strand_id
1 'polypeptide(L)'
;MSSINCPTSQVLNRFVRGELSVDEADLLVEHLDTCVDCDHTLAKLESHVILPSLDEDPVQARFAAEPQCRELVGKLQDRGASRRDRFRAEMSAPPDRIRDYELLERIGQGAIGVVFRARHTHLNKLVAIKLLMKRTGDDEAIEARFQREMRAVGGLEHPHIVRALDAGVCDGISFLVMELVDGLDIARLASRHGTLPVADACEIARQAALGLHYAHQQGLVHRDVKPSNLMLVRPHDNTPLVKVLDLGLATIQDQADELHLTDAGQLMGTLEYMAPEQAEDTHGVDHRADIYAL
;
A
#
# COMPACT_ATOMS: atom_id res chain seq x y z
N MET A 1 -38.23 -14.90 -0.97
CA MET A 1 -37.58 -14.39 -2.20
C MET A 1 -38.08 -12.98 -2.42
N SER A 2 -37.50 -12.02 -1.71
CA SER A 2 -37.82 -10.61 -1.88
C SER A 2 -36.93 -10.08 -3.00
N SER A 3 -37.55 -9.67 -4.09
CA SER A 3 -36.87 -9.05 -5.24
C SER A 3 -36.14 -7.81 -4.75
N ILE A 4 -34.82 -7.86 -4.66
CA ILE A 4 -33.99 -6.68 -4.40
C ILE A 4 -34.16 -5.78 -5.61
N ASN A 5 -34.83 -4.65 -5.42
CA ASN A 5 -35.13 -3.73 -6.50
C ASN A 5 -33.87 -2.91 -6.78
N CYS A 6 -33.02 -3.41 -7.67
CA CYS A 6 -31.75 -2.78 -7.99
C CYS A 6 -31.96 -1.39 -8.64
N PRO A 7 -31.14 -0.39 -8.29
CA PRO A 7 -31.12 0.92 -8.94
C PRO A 7 -30.76 0.77 -10.42
N THR A 8 -31.33 1.62 -11.26
CA THR A 8 -31.03 1.60 -12.70
C THR A 8 -29.61 2.09 -12.98
N SER A 9 -29.03 1.67 -14.10
CA SER A 9 -27.68 2.10 -14.52
C SER A 9 -27.54 3.62 -14.71
N GLN A 10 -28.65 4.35 -14.88
CA GLN A 10 -28.67 5.81 -14.90
C GLN A 10 -28.46 6.41 -13.49
N VAL A 11 -29.06 5.82 -12.46
CA VAL A 11 -28.89 6.25 -11.06
C VAL A 11 -27.45 5.98 -10.62
N LEU A 12 -26.91 4.80 -10.94
CA LEU A 12 -25.51 4.47 -10.66
C LEU A 12 -24.53 5.44 -11.37
N ASN A 13 -24.78 5.80 -12.64
CA ASN A 13 -23.95 6.79 -13.34
C ASN A 13 -24.01 8.19 -12.70
N ARG A 14 -25.20 8.64 -12.29
CA ARG A 14 -25.36 9.94 -11.61
C ARG A 14 -24.65 9.95 -10.27
N PHE A 15 -24.63 8.82 -9.55
CA PHE A 15 -23.87 8.68 -8.32
C PHE A 15 -22.36 8.79 -8.56
N VAL A 16 -21.81 8.07 -9.54
CA VAL A 16 -20.38 8.17 -9.91
C VAL A 16 -19.98 9.60 -10.32
N ARG A 17 -20.91 10.35 -10.94
CA ARG A 17 -20.70 11.74 -11.35
C ARG A 17 -20.95 12.78 -10.25
N GLY A 18 -21.38 12.37 -9.05
CA GLY A 18 -21.72 13.28 -7.96
C GLY A 18 -22.96 14.13 -8.23
N GLU A 19 -23.88 13.66 -9.07
CA GLU A 19 -25.09 14.38 -9.51
C GLU A 19 -26.36 13.99 -8.71
N LEU A 20 -26.21 13.19 -7.64
CA LEU A 20 -27.28 12.84 -6.71
C LEU A 20 -27.33 13.82 -5.53
N SER A 21 -28.53 14.05 -5.01
CA SER A 21 -28.67 14.74 -3.72
C SER A 21 -28.11 13.88 -2.58
N VAL A 22 -27.78 14.50 -1.44
CA VAL A 22 -27.20 13.80 -0.28
C VAL A 22 -28.11 12.65 0.18
N ASP A 23 -29.42 12.88 0.28
CA ASP A 23 -30.39 11.87 0.70
C ASP A 23 -30.50 10.69 -0.31
N GLU A 24 -30.35 10.96 -1.62
CA GLU A 24 -30.36 9.93 -2.66
C GLU A 24 -29.06 9.12 -2.71
N ALA A 25 -27.93 9.77 -2.40
CA ALA A 25 -26.62 9.13 -2.32
C ALA A 25 -26.54 8.19 -1.12
N ASP A 26 -27.03 8.60 0.05
CA ASP A 26 -27.01 7.78 1.27
C ASP A 26 -27.87 6.51 1.10
N LEU A 27 -29.07 6.64 0.52
CA LEU A 27 -29.93 5.49 0.20
C LEU A 27 -29.29 4.51 -0.80
N LEU A 28 -28.48 5.03 -1.72
CA LEU A 28 -27.77 4.20 -2.69
C LEU A 28 -26.57 3.49 -2.06
N VAL A 29 -25.86 4.15 -1.15
CA VAL A 29 -24.76 3.53 -0.37
C VAL A 29 -25.28 2.39 0.49
N GLU A 30 -26.40 2.59 1.22
CA GLU A 30 -27.04 1.52 1.99
C GLU A 30 -27.44 0.32 1.12
N HIS A 31 -27.84 0.58 -0.13
CA HIS A 31 -28.12 -0.49 -1.09
C HIS A 31 -26.85 -1.21 -1.58
N LEU A 32 -25.79 -0.47 -1.88
CA LEU A 32 -24.52 -1.02 -2.38
C LEU A 32 -23.85 -1.93 -1.33
N ASP A 33 -24.00 -1.63 -0.04
CA ASP A 33 -23.53 -2.48 1.06
C ASP A 33 -24.18 -3.87 1.08
N THR A 34 -25.32 -4.05 0.42
CA THR A 34 -26.10 -5.31 0.43
C THR A 34 -26.27 -5.95 -0.95
N CYS A 35 -25.95 -5.26 -2.05
CA CYS A 35 -26.15 -5.74 -3.42
C CYS A 35 -24.83 -5.81 -4.21
N VAL A 36 -24.26 -7.02 -4.27
CA VAL A 36 -22.99 -7.32 -4.96
C VAL A 36 -23.04 -6.98 -6.46
N ASP A 37 -24.17 -7.19 -7.14
CA ASP A 37 -24.29 -6.92 -8.58
C ASP A 37 -24.24 -5.41 -8.91
N CYS A 38 -24.83 -4.59 -8.04
CA CYS A 38 -24.80 -3.13 -8.17
C CYS A 38 -23.43 -2.56 -7.84
N ASP A 39 -22.78 -3.08 -6.80
CA ASP A 39 -21.39 -2.75 -6.46
C ASP A 39 -20.43 -3.08 -7.63
N HIS A 40 -20.56 -4.27 -8.22
CA HIS A 40 -19.74 -4.67 -9.36
C HIS A 40 -20.00 -3.83 -10.62
N THR A 41 -21.24 -3.38 -10.81
CA THR A 41 -21.62 -2.49 -11.91
C THR A 41 -21.09 -1.07 -11.68
N LEU A 42 -21.10 -0.59 -10.43
CA LEU A 42 -20.55 0.70 -10.03
C LEU A 42 -19.04 0.75 -10.26
N ALA A 43 -18.30 -0.28 -9.84
CA ALA A 43 -16.86 -0.38 -10.08
C ALA A 43 -16.50 -0.34 -11.58
N LYS A 44 -17.35 -0.90 -12.45
CA LYS A 44 -17.18 -0.79 -13.91
C LYS A 44 -17.48 0.63 -14.43
N LEU A 45 -18.45 1.32 -13.85
CA LEU A 45 -18.78 2.69 -14.23
C LEU A 45 -17.71 3.69 -13.74
N GLU A 46 -17.14 3.50 -12.55
CA GLU A 46 -16.00 4.28 -12.04
C GLU A 46 -14.78 4.19 -12.98
N SER A 47 -14.56 3.03 -13.61
CA SER A 47 -13.49 2.88 -14.62
C SER A 47 -13.73 3.65 -15.93
N HIS A 48 -14.94 4.17 -16.15
CA HIS A 48 -15.36 4.84 -17.39
C HIS A 48 -15.90 6.27 -17.20
N VAL A 49 -15.99 6.76 -15.96
CA VAL A 49 -16.34 8.15 -15.67
C VAL A 49 -15.09 8.86 -15.17
N ILE A 50 -14.17 9.13 -16.09
CA ILE A 50 -13.12 10.13 -15.88
C ILE A 50 -13.58 11.37 -16.65
N LEU A 51 -14.03 12.38 -15.89
CA LEU A 51 -14.22 13.73 -16.42
C LEU A 51 -12.89 14.16 -17.06
N PRO A 52 -12.86 14.60 -18.33
CA PRO A 52 -11.63 15.01 -19.04
C PRO A 52 -10.88 16.17 -18.38
N SER A 53 -11.48 16.82 -17.40
CA SER A 53 -10.93 17.97 -16.68
C SER A 53 -10.11 17.61 -15.43
N LEU A 54 -10.00 16.33 -15.08
CA LEU A 54 -9.11 15.84 -14.01
C LEU A 54 -7.77 15.29 -14.55
N ASP A 55 -7.56 15.33 -15.87
CA ASP A 55 -6.31 14.92 -16.54
C ASP A 55 -5.19 15.97 -16.44
N GLU A 56 -5.48 17.14 -15.89
CA GLU A 56 -4.47 18.14 -15.58
C GLU A 56 -4.23 18.19 -14.07
N ASP A 57 -3.64 17.11 -13.54
CA ASP A 57 -2.63 17.32 -12.53
C ASP A 57 -1.49 18.10 -13.22
N PRO A 58 -1.21 19.36 -12.84
CA PRO A 58 -0.15 20.14 -13.47
C PRO A 58 1.23 19.48 -13.36
N VAL A 59 1.38 18.47 -12.49
CA VAL A 59 2.55 17.59 -12.44
C VAL A 59 2.46 16.50 -13.53
N GLN A 60 1.36 15.75 -13.64
CA GLN A 60 1.18 14.76 -14.72
C GLN A 60 1.27 15.39 -16.12
N ALA A 61 0.64 16.54 -16.36
CA ALA A 61 0.68 17.22 -17.65
C ALA A 61 2.12 17.63 -18.06
N ARG A 62 3.00 17.87 -17.07
CA ARG A 62 4.40 18.25 -17.30
C ARG A 62 5.26 17.08 -17.75
N PHE A 63 5.01 15.88 -17.23
CA PHE A 63 5.84 14.69 -17.48
C PHE A 63 5.19 13.67 -18.44
N ALA A 64 3.87 13.72 -18.65
CA ALA A 64 3.15 12.84 -19.58
C ALA A 64 3.51 13.06 -21.06
N ALA A 65 4.11 14.20 -21.38
CA ALA A 65 4.65 14.49 -22.71
C ALA A 65 6.11 14.00 -22.88
N GLU A 66 6.79 13.59 -21.80
CA GLU A 66 8.17 13.12 -21.88
C GLU A 66 8.22 11.72 -22.51
N PRO A 67 9.00 11.52 -23.60
CA PRO A 67 9.09 10.23 -24.30
C PRO A 67 9.52 9.09 -23.39
N GLN A 68 10.39 9.38 -22.42
CA GLN A 68 10.96 8.43 -21.46
C GLN A 68 9.88 7.89 -20.51
N CYS A 69 9.02 8.76 -19.95
CA CYS A 69 7.91 8.34 -19.09
C CYS A 69 6.90 7.46 -19.84
N ARG A 70 6.57 7.79 -21.10
CA ARG A 70 5.63 6.97 -21.90
C ARG A 70 6.17 5.59 -22.24
N GLU A 71 7.43 5.51 -22.66
CA GLU A 71 8.07 4.24 -22.99
C GLU A 71 8.16 3.34 -21.75
N LEU A 72 8.45 3.93 -20.59
CA LEU A 72 8.49 3.25 -19.31
C LEU A 72 7.10 2.69 -18.94
N VAL A 73 6.06 3.53 -18.94
CA VAL A 73 4.67 3.13 -18.62
C VAL A 73 4.20 1.97 -19.51
N GLY A 74 4.49 2.02 -20.80
CA GLY A 74 4.14 0.94 -21.74
C GLY A 74 4.81 -0.40 -21.40
N LYS A 75 6.11 -0.39 -21.07
CA LYS A 75 6.85 -1.61 -20.68
C LYS A 75 6.35 -2.24 -19.37
N LEU A 76 5.71 -1.45 -18.52
CA LEU A 76 5.27 -1.86 -17.17
C LEU A 76 3.83 -2.39 -17.15
N GLN A 77 2.97 -1.92 -18.07
CA GLN A 77 1.57 -2.36 -18.18
C GLN A 77 1.43 -3.81 -18.70
N ASP A 78 2.27 -4.22 -19.65
CA ASP A 78 2.29 -5.60 -20.17
C ASP A 78 2.74 -6.62 -19.13
N ARG A 79 3.47 -6.16 -18.10
CA ARG A 79 3.99 -6.96 -17.00
C ARG A 79 3.04 -6.88 -15.79
N GLY A 80 1.72 -7.06 -15.91
CA GLY A 80 0.77 -6.63 -14.87
C GLY A 80 -0.09 -7.71 -14.17
N ALA A 81 -0.81 -8.48 -14.97
CA ALA A 81 -2.05 -9.12 -14.52
C ALA A 81 -1.87 -10.46 -13.78
N SER A 82 -0.73 -11.15 -13.99
CA SER A 82 -0.58 -12.58 -13.68
C SER A 82 -0.42 -12.93 -12.18
N ARG A 83 0.23 -12.07 -11.38
CA ARG A 83 0.61 -12.38 -9.98
C ARG A 83 -0.51 -12.18 -8.95
N ARG A 84 -1.37 -11.18 -9.15
CA ARG A 84 -2.50 -10.85 -8.25
C ARG A 84 -3.52 -11.99 -8.18
N ASP A 85 -3.84 -12.59 -9.32
CA ASP A 85 -4.82 -13.69 -9.40
C ASP A 85 -4.28 -15.00 -8.83
N ARG A 86 -2.99 -15.30 -9.05
CA ARG A 86 -2.34 -16.49 -8.46
C ARG A 86 -2.27 -16.44 -6.94
N PHE A 87 -1.90 -15.31 -6.36
CA PHE A 87 -1.82 -15.20 -4.90
C PHE A 87 -3.20 -15.23 -4.23
N ARG A 88 -4.21 -14.63 -4.87
CA ARG A 88 -5.61 -14.75 -4.42
C ARG A 88 -6.10 -16.19 -4.46
N ALA A 89 -5.63 -17.00 -5.42
CA ALA A 89 -5.94 -18.41 -5.52
C ALA A 89 -5.14 -19.29 -4.52
N GLU A 90 -3.84 -19.04 -4.34
CA GLU A 90 -2.96 -19.80 -3.44
C GLU A 90 -3.21 -19.51 -1.95
N MET A 91 -3.72 -18.32 -1.61
CA MET A 91 -3.98 -17.91 -0.22
C MET A 91 -5.48 -17.82 0.12
N SER A 92 -6.30 -18.66 -0.53
CA SER A 92 -7.77 -18.63 -0.40
C SER A 92 -8.29 -18.90 1.02
N ALA A 93 -7.43 -19.40 1.91
CA ALA A 93 -7.61 -19.35 3.37
C ALA A 93 -6.26 -19.02 4.04
N PRO A 94 -5.99 -17.77 4.45
CA PRO A 94 -4.84 -17.49 5.31
C PRO A 94 -4.96 -18.32 6.60
N PRO A 95 -3.85 -18.76 7.21
CA PRO A 95 -3.92 -19.57 8.42
C PRO A 95 -4.55 -18.77 9.56
N ASP A 96 -5.34 -19.40 10.41
CA ASP A 96 -5.92 -18.73 11.59
C ASP A 96 -4.84 -18.26 12.59
N ARG A 97 -3.62 -18.79 12.47
CA ARG A 97 -2.50 -18.52 13.38
C ARG A 97 -1.16 -18.61 12.66
N ILE A 98 -0.25 -17.72 13.04
CA ILE A 98 1.18 -17.79 12.72
C ILE A 98 1.94 -17.77 14.05
N ARG A 99 2.66 -18.84 14.37
CA ARG A 99 3.37 -19.01 15.67
C ARG A 99 2.46 -18.67 16.86
N ASP A 100 2.85 -17.69 17.68
CA ASP A 100 2.13 -17.23 18.88
C ASP A 100 1.06 -16.17 18.57
N TYR A 101 0.73 -15.93 17.31
CA TYR A 101 -0.18 -14.86 16.88
C TYR A 101 -1.43 -15.41 16.19
N GLU A 102 -2.59 -15.13 16.75
CA GLU A 102 -3.89 -15.39 16.13
C GLU A 102 -4.22 -14.27 15.12
N LEU A 103 -4.48 -14.62 13.86
CA LEU A 103 -4.90 -13.66 12.84
C LEU A 103 -6.39 -13.36 13.01
N LEU A 104 -6.77 -12.08 13.05
CA LEU A 104 -8.16 -11.67 13.30
C LEU A 104 -8.85 -11.22 12.02
N GLU A 105 -8.46 -10.07 11.49
CA GLU A 105 -9.06 -9.45 10.32
C GLU A 105 -7.98 -8.92 9.38
N ARG A 106 -8.25 -8.93 8.08
CA ARG A 106 -7.37 -8.33 7.09
C ARG A 106 -7.55 -6.81 7.12
N ILE A 107 -6.47 -6.08 7.34
CA ILE A 107 -6.47 -4.60 7.43
C ILE A 107 -5.79 -3.92 6.24
N GLY A 108 -5.05 -4.67 5.43
CA GLY A 108 -4.41 -4.14 4.23
C GLY A 108 -3.95 -5.23 3.27
N GLN A 109 -3.74 -4.85 2.01
CA GLN A 109 -3.16 -5.72 0.99
C GLN A 109 -2.26 -4.88 0.10
N GLY A 110 -0.98 -5.27 -0.01
CA GLY A 110 0.02 -4.59 -0.83
C GLY A 110 0.57 -5.48 -1.95
N ALA A 111 1.60 -5.00 -2.65
CA ALA A 111 2.33 -5.73 -3.70
C ALA A 111 2.89 -7.06 -3.22
N ILE A 112 3.46 -7.01 -2.02
CA ILE A 112 4.37 -8.03 -1.49
C ILE A 112 3.71 -8.89 -0.42
N GLY A 113 2.43 -8.67 -0.11
CA GLY A 113 1.78 -9.40 0.97
C GLY A 113 0.45 -8.84 1.44
N VAL A 114 -0.07 -9.48 2.49
CA VAL A 114 -1.34 -9.12 3.15
C VAL A 114 -1.05 -8.76 4.59
N VAL A 115 -1.68 -7.69 5.06
CA VAL A 115 -1.57 -7.23 6.44
C VAL A 115 -2.82 -7.62 7.20
N PHE A 116 -2.62 -8.31 8.32
CA PHE A 116 -3.67 -8.70 9.25
C PHE A 116 -3.50 -7.95 10.56
N ARG A 117 -4.61 -7.55 11.17
CA ARG A 117 -4.66 -7.35 12.61
C ARG A 117 -4.57 -8.72 13.26
N ALA A 118 -3.71 -8.85 14.24
CA ALA A 118 -3.49 -10.10 14.95
C ALA A 118 -3.37 -9.86 16.45
N ARG A 119 -3.49 -10.94 17.21
CA ARG A 119 -3.38 -10.94 18.67
C ARG A 119 -2.25 -11.86 19.09
N HIS A 120 -1.24 -11.30 19.75
CA HIS A 120 -0.22 -12.09 20.41
C HIS A 120 -0.88 -12.85 21.57
N THR A 121 -0.89 -14.18 21.51
CA THR A 121 -1.70 -15.05 22.38
C THR A 121 -1.27 -15.00 23.84
N HIS A 122 0.04 -14.96 24.11
CA HIS A 122 0.56 -14.89 25.50
C HIS A 122 0.41 -13.52 26.14
N LEU A 123 0.67 -12.44 25.39
CA LEU A 123 0.62 -11.06 25.90
C LEU A 123 -0.77 -10.42 25.79
N ASN A 124 -1.70 -11.08 25.09
CA ASN A 124 -3.00 -10.55 24.71
C ASN A 124 -2.94 -9.14 24.08
N LYS A 125 -1.86 -8.88 23.31
CA LYS A 125 -1.59 -7.59 22.68
C LYS A 125 -1.95 -7.62 21.21
N LEU A 126 -2.62 -6.56 20.74
CA LEU A 126 -2.90 -6.38 19.32
C LEU A 126 -1.67 -5.88 18.56
N VAL A 127 -1.46 -6.45 17.38
CA VAL A 127 -0.34 -6.17 16.48
C VAL A 127 -0.83 -6.18 15.03
N ALA A 128 -0.03 -5.63 14.12
CA ALA A 128 -0.20 -5.86 12.70
C ALA A 128 0.82 -6.89 12.22
N ILE A 129 0.40 -7.84 11.39
CA ILE A 129 1.26 -8.86 10.81
C ILE A 129 1.14 -8.80 9.30
N LYS A 130 2.27 -8.54 8.64
CA LYS A 130 2.38 -8.62 7.19
C LYS A 130 2.89 -10.00 6.82
N LEU A 131 2.03 -10.80 6.17
CA LEU A 131 2.41 -12.06 5.55
C LEU A 131 2.95 -11.75 4.16
N LEU A 132 4.19 -12.12 3.91
CA LEU A 132 4.86 -11.89 2.64
C LEU A 132 4.56 -13.06 1.69
N MET A 133 4.42 -12.76 0.40
CA MET A 133 4.15 -13.78 -0.61
C MET A 133 5.22 -14.88 -0.58
N LYS A 134 4.80 -16.13 -0.69
CA LYS A 134 5.69 -17.30 -0.71
C LYS A 134 6.72 -17.11 -1.82
N ARG A 135 8.00 -17.04 -1.44
CA ARG A 135 9.10 -17.02 -2.39
C ARG A 135 9.19 -18.41 -3.00
N THR A 136 8.82 -18.56 -4.27
CA THR A 136 8.99 -19.81 -5.00
C THR A 136 10.47 -19.98 -5.32
N GLY A 137 11.20 -20.76 -4.50
CA GLY A 137 12.62 -21.03 -4.72
C GLY A 137 13.28 -21.52 -3.44
N ASP A 138 13.95 -22.66 -3.52
CA ASP A 138 14.59 -23.36 -2.40
C ASP A 138 16.06 -22.92 -2.27
N ASP A 139 16.30 -21.61 -2.22
CA ASP A 139 17.66 -21.06 -2.21
C ASP A 139 17.98 -20.43 -0.85
N GLU A 140 18.87 -21.06 -0.08
CA GLU A 140 19.34 -20.57 1.23
C GLU A 140 19.80 -19.10 1.18
N ALA A 141 20.26 -18.63 0.01
CA ALA A 141 20.64 -17.24 -0.21
C ALA A 141 19.47 -16.26 -0.03
N ILE A 142 18.26 -16.65 -0.43
CA ILE A 142 17.04 -15.85 -0.33
C ILE A 142 16.65 -15.64 1.13
N GLU A 143 16.69 -16.72 1.91
CA GLU A 143 16.36 -16.69 3.33
C GLU A 143 17.41 -15.91 4.11
N ALA A 144 18.71 -16.14 3.83
CA ALA A 144 19.79 -15.39 4.45
C ALA A 144 19.67 -13.87 4.21
N ARG A 145 19.25 -13.46 3.01
CA ARG A 145 18.97 -12.06 2.68
C ARG A 145 17.73 -11.53 3.41
N PHE A 146 16.63 -12.29 3.42
CA PHE A 146 15.43 -11.90 4.18
C PHE A 146 15.76 -11.65 5.65
N GLN A 147 16.49 -12.57 6.28
CA GLN A 147 16.92 -12.44 7.66
C GLN A 147 17.81 -11.21 7.88
N ARG A 148 18.67 -10.86 6.92
CA ARG A 148 19.50 -9.63 6.98
C ARG A 148 18.63 -8.37 6.94
N GLU A 149 17.67 -8.30 6.02
CA GLU A 149 16.75 -7.17 5.91
C GLU A 149 15.87 -7.05 7.16
N MET A 150 15.31 -8.16 7.67
CA MET A 150 14.52 -8.16 8.90
C MET A 150 15.32 -7.70 10.12
N ARG A 151 16.61 -8.06 10.22
CA ARG A 151 17.48 -7.55 11.28
C ARG A 151 17.72 -6.04 11.16
N ALA A 152 17.89 -5.53 9.96
CA ALA A 152 18.07 -4.10 9.74
C ALA A 152 16.80 -3.33 10.13
N VAL A 153 15.63 -3.79 9.69
CA VAL A 153 14.33 -3.21 10.05
C VAL A 153 14.06 -3.33 11.56
N GLY A 154 14.39 -4.47 12.17
CA GLY A 154 14.23 -4.70 13.61
C GLY A 154 15.12 -3.83 14.51
N GLY A 155 16.20 -3.26 13.96
CA GLY A 155 17.06 -2.31 14.66
C GLY A 155 16.55 -0.87 14.65
N LEU A 156 15.46 -0.57 13.92
CA LEU A 156 14.91 0.77 13.84
C LEU A 156 14.02 1.09 15.04
N GLU A 157 14.40 2.12 15.80
CA GLU A 157 13.59 2.70 16.86
C GLU A 157 13.49 4.21 16.67
N HIS A 158 12.34 4.67 16.16
CA HIS A 158 12.11 6.09 15.92
C HIS A 158 10.60 6.41 15.97
N PRO A 159 10.17 7.55 16.56
CA PRO A 159 8.75 7.89 16.67
C PRO A 159 8.03 7.94 15.31
N HIS A 160 8.71 8.40 14.27
CA HIS A 160 8.17 8.52 12.92
C HIS A 160 8.33 7.26 12.05
N ILE A 161 8.68 6.11 12.62
CA ILE A 161 8.78 4.83 11.93
C ILE A 161 7.88 3.82 12.64
N VAL A 162 7.22 2.94 11.89
CA VAL A 162 6.48 1.82 12.48
C VAL A 162 7.45 0.83 13.11
N ARG A 163 7.22 0.48 14.37
CA ARG A 163 8.13 -0.42 15.09
C ARG A 163 7.91 -1.87 14.68
N ALA A 164 8.96 -2.51 14.18
CA ALA A 164 9.01 -3.97 14.05
C ALA A 164 9.12 -4.63 15.43
N LEU A 165 8.40 -5.74 15.63
CA LEU A 165 8.32 -6.44 16.91
C LEU A 165 8.92 -7.84 16.84
N ASP A 166 8.71 -8.53 15.74
CA ASP A 166 9.14 -9.90 15.48
C ASP A 166 9.11 -10.16 13.98
N ALA A 167 9.88 -11.13 13.50
CA ALA A 167 9.86 -11.55 12.11
C ALA A 167 10.36 -12.99 12.00
N GLY A 168 9.99 -13.68 10.92
CA GLY A 168 10.50 -15.01 10.66
C GLY A 168 9.76 -15.73 9.55
N VAL A 169 9.89 -17.04 9.55
CA VAL A 169 9.22 -17.95 8.61
C VAL A 169 8.49 -19.02 9.39
N CYS A 170 7.21 -19.25 9.07
CA CYS A 170 6.38 -20.30 9.64
C CYS A 170 5.70 -21.05 8.50
N ASP A 171 5.87 -22.36 8.41
CA ASP A 171 5.26 -23.20 7.36
C ASP A 171 5.53 -22.69 5.92
N GLY A 172 6.73 -22.13 5.71
CA GLY A 172 7.14 -21.56 4.42
C GLY A 172 6.55 -20.17 4.12
N ILE A 173 5.90 -19.53 5.09
CA ILE A 173 5.36 -18.17 5.00
C ILE A 173 6.27 -17.23 5.80
N SER A 174 6.92 -16.30 5.10
CA SER A 174 7.66 -15.21 5.75
C SER A 174 6.67 -14.18 6.31
N PHE A 175 6.91 -13.72 7.53
CA PHE A 175 6.06 -12.75 8.19
C PHE A 175 6.87 -11.68 8.91
N LEU A 176 6.29 -10.48 9.01
CA LEU A 176 6.78 -9.37 9.81
C LEU A 176 5.66 -8.92 10.76
N VAL A 177 5.95 -8.95 12.05
CA VAL A 177 5.08 -8.43 13.11
C VAL A 177 5.52 -7.01 13.43
N MET A 178 4.57 -6.09 13.44
CA MET A 178 4.80 -4.68 13.75
C MET A 178 3.76 -4.17 14.73
N GLU A 179 4.02 -3.01 15.33
CA GLU A 179 3.01 -2.33 16.12
C GLU A 179 1.74 -2.09 15.28
N LEU A 180 0.57 -2.30 15.89
CA LEU A 180 -0.67 -1.91 15.26
C LEU A 180 -0.81 -0.40 15.37
N VAL A 181 -0.78 0.28 14.23
CA VAL A 181 -0.92 1.73 14.16
C VAL A 181 -2.40 2.06 14.01
N ASP A 182 -2.97 2.73 15.01
CA ASP A 182 -4.33 3.27 14.95
C ASP A 182 -4.27 4.70 14.41
N GLY A 183 -4.55 4.85 13.12
CA GLY A 183 -4.40 6.10 12.40
C GLY A 183 -5.07 6.10 11.04
N LEU A 184 -4.93 7.23 10.34
CA LEU A 184 -5.43 7.43 8.99
C LEU A 184 -4.24 7.65 8.06
N ASP A 185 -4.14 6.87 6.99
CA ASP A 185 -3.12 7.12 5.97
C ASP A 185 -3.38 8.42 5.20
N ILE A 186 -2.32 9.07 4.73
CA ILE A 186 -2.41 10.39 4.10
C ILE A 186 -3.16 10.33 2.77
N ALA A 187 -3.12 9.20 2.05
CA ALA A 187 -3.93 9.03 0.84
C ALA A 187 -5.42 9.15 1.15
N ARG A 188 -5.92 8.42 2.15
CA ARG A 188 -7.31 8.53 2.60
C ARG A 188 -7.65 9.89 3.18
N LEU A 189 -6.72 10.53 3.88
CA LEU A 189 -6.91 11.89 4.39
C LEU A 189 -7.13 12.87 3.24
N ALA A 190 -6.29 12.83 2.21
CA ALA A 190 -6.40 13.66 1.02
C ALA A 190 -7.69 13.37 0.24
N SER A 191 -8.08 12.10 0.08
CA SER A 191 -9.34 11.75 -0.58
C SER A 191 -10.57 12.30 0.14
N ARG A 192 -10.55 12.39 1.49
CA ARG A 192 -11.68 12.89 2.29
C ARG A 192 -11.76 14.42 2.34
N HIS A 193 -10.62 15.10 2.38
CA HIS A 193 -10.56 16.54 2.64
C HIS A 193 -10.15 17.37 1.42
N GLY A 194 -9.79 16.71 0.31
CA GLY A 194 -9.17 17.37 -0.83
C GLY A 194 -7.76 17.84 -0.49
N THR A 195 -7.37 19.00 -1.01
CA THR A 195 -6.06 19.59 -0.74
C THR A 195 -5.93 20.01 0.73
N LEU A 196 -4.86 19.55 1.37
CA LEU A 196 -4.53 19.92 2.74
C LEU A 196 -4.03 21.37 2.79
N PRO A 197 -4.25 22.10 3.91
CA PRO A 197 -3.57 23.36 4.15
C PRO A 197 -2.04 23.18 4.05
N VAL A 198 -1.35 24.17 3.45
CA VAL A 198 0.11 24.10 3.22
C VAL A 198 0.88 23.81 4.50
N ALA A 199 0.48 24.42 5.63
CA ALA A 199 1.12 24.18 6.91
C ALA A 199 1.04 22.72 7.37
N ASP A 200 -0.13 22.09 7.17
CA ASP A 200 -0.35 20.68 7.55
C ASP A 200 0.44 19.75 6.63
N ALA A 201 0.43 20.02 5.32
CA ALA A 201 1.22 19.26 4.35
C ALA A 201 2.73 19.35 4.65
N CYS A 202 3.25 20.55 4.95
CA CYS A 202 4.65 20.74 5.33
C CYS A 202 5.00 19.99 6.63
N GLU A 203 4.11 19.99 7.63
CA GLU A 203 4.36 19.27 8.88
C GLU A 203 4.35 17.75 8.67
N ILE A 204 3.44 17.22 7.85
CA ILE A 204 3.42 15.80 7.46
C ILE A 204 4.74 15.42 6.78
N ALA A 205 5.15 16.19 5.77
CA ALA A 205 6.40 15.96 5.04
C ALA A 205 7.63 16.05 5.95
N ARG A 206 7.67 17.04 6.85
CA ARG A 206 8.76 17.20 7.83
C ARG A 206 8.88 15.98 8.75
N GLN A 207 7.76 15.49 9.28
CA GLN A 207 7.77 14.32 10.16
C GLN A 207 8.16 13.03 9.43
N ALA A 208 7.65 12.82 8.21
CA ALA A 208 8.06 11.72 7.34
C ALA A 208 9.57 11.79 7.03
N ALA A 209 10.08 12.97 6.68
CA ALA A 209 11.51 13.21 6.43
C ALA A 209 12.40 12.85 7.63
N LEU A 210 11.96 13.13 8.86
CA LEU A 210 12.71 12.73 10.06
C LEU A 210 12.81 11.20 10.18
N GLY A 211 11.72 10.47 9.89
CA GLY A 211 11.73 9.01 9.85
C GLY A 211 12.64 8.47 8.76
N LEU A 212 12.52 8.98 7.54
CA LEU A 212 13.36 8.57 6.40
C LEU A 212 14.84 8.86 6.67
N HIS A 213 15.17 10.05 7.19
CA HIS A 213 16.54 10.42 7.52
C HIS A 213 17.15 9.46 8.54
N TYR A 214 16.40 9.09 9.59
CA TYR A 214 16.87 8.10 10.56
C TYR A 214 17.14 6.75 9.89
N ALA A 215 16.23 6.27 9.02
CA ALA A 215 16.45 5.03 8.27
C ALA A 215 17.69 5.10 7.37
N HIS A 216 17.91 6.22 6.68
CA HIS A 216 19.08 6.45 5.83
C HIS A 216 20.39 6.38 6.64
N GLN A 217 20.42 6.93 7.86
CA GLN A 217 21.58 6.83 8.76
C GLN A 217 21.90 5.38 9.16
N GLN A 218 20.90 4.50 9.14
CA GLN A 218 21.05 3.06 9.37
C GLN A 218 21.32 2.28 8.08
N GLY A 219 21.51 2.97 6.94
CA GLY A 219 21.79 2.35 5.64
C GLY A 219 20.56 1.73 4.96
N LEU A 220 19.34 2.05 5.42
CA LEU A 220 18.10 1.58 4.83
C LEU A 220 17.48 2.67 3.96
N VAL A 221 17.03 2.29 2.76
CA VAL A 221 16.27 3.14 1.83
C VAL A 221 14.86 2.56 1.73
N HIS A 222 13.83 3.41 1.76
CA HIS A 222 12.44 2.95 1.76
C HIS A 222 11.98 2.46 0.38
N ARG A 223 12.28 3.21 -0.70
CA ARG A 223 11.98 2.91 -2.11
C ARG A 223 10.50 2.83 -2.51
N ASP A 224 9.57 3.08 -1.60
CA ASP A 224 8.12 3.08 -1.83
C ASP A 224 7.42 4.14 -0.97
N VAL A 225 8.03 5.32 -0.85
CA VAL A 225 7.41 6.45 -0.13
C VAL A 225 6.22 6.93 -0.95
N LYS A 226 5.04 7.00 -0.32
CA LYS A 226 3.79 7.48 -0.91
C LYS A 226 2.77 7.79 0.19
N PRO A 227 1.71 8.57 -0.11
CA PRO A 227 0.71 8.94 0.91
C PRO A 227 0.05 7.76 1.64
N SER A 228 -0.11 6.60 1.01
CA SER A 228 -0.69 5.41 1.65
C SER A 228 0.28 4.67 2.60
N ASN A 229 1.58 4.97 2.54
CA ASN A 229 2.62 4.45 3.45
C ASN A 229 2.97 5.45 4.57
N LEU A 230 2.30 6.60 4.62
CA LEU A 230 2.42 7.57 5.70
C LEU A 230 1.13 7.55 6.51
N MET A 231 1.22 7.29 7.81
CA MET A 231 0.07 7.19 8.68
C MET A 231 0.05 8.30 9.72
N LEU A 232 -1.01 9.10 9.70
CA LEU A 232 -1.28 10.10 10.73
C LEU A 232 -1.93 9.42 11.94
N VAL A 233 -1.29 9.53 13.09
CA VAL A 233 -1.79 9.02 14.37
C VAL A 233 -1.99 10.16 15.37
N ARG A 234 -2.87 9.93 16.33
CA ARG A 234 -3.04 10.80 17.50
C ARG A 234 -2.70 9.99 18.75
N PRO A 235 -1.48 10.09 19.28
CA PRO A 235 -1.11 9.50 20.56
C PRO A 235 -1.96 10.06 21.70
N HIS A 236 -1.86 9.47 22.88
CA HIS A 236 -2.66 9.84 24.06
C HIS A 236 -2.50 11.30 24.51
N ASP A 237 -1.40 11.96 24.17
CA ASP A 237 -1.15 13.38 24.43
C ASP A 237 -1.80 14.32 23.39
N ASN A 238 -2.53 13.73 22.44
CA ASN A 238 -3.25 14.40 21.35
C ASN A 238 -2.35 15.14 20.35
N THR A 239 -1.03 14.93 20.37
CA THR A 239 -0.09 15.57 19.44
C THR A 239 -0.01 14.76 18.14
N PRO A 240 -0.47 15.29 16.99
CA PRO A 240 -0.45 14.53 15.74
C PRO A 240 0.95 14.08 15.35
N LEU A 241 1.09 12.79 15.03
CA LEU A 241 2.34 12.16 14.68
C LEU A 241 2.19 11.42 13.34
N VAL A 242 3.16 11.56 12.44
CA VAL A 242 3.24 10.77 11.20
C VAL A 242 4.21 9.63 11.40
N LYS A 243 3.78 8.43 11.05
CA LYS A 243 4.59 7.21 11.02
C LYS A 243 4.76 6.71 9.60
N VAL A 244 6.00 6.42 9.23
CA VAL A 244 6.36 5.75 7.98
C VAL A 244 6.17 4.25 8.13
N LEU A 245 5.39 3.65 7.24
CA LEU A 245 5.09 2.22 7.18
C LEU A 245 6.02 1.49 6.20
N ASP A 246 6.06 0.17 6.23
CA ASP A 246 6.63 -0.68 5.15
C ASP A 246 8.11 -0.43 4.75
N LEU A 247 8.90 0.17 5.65
CA LEU A 247 10.33 0.42 5.47
C LEU A 247 11.14 -0.83 5.15
N GLY A 248 12.03 -0.74 4.14
CA GLY A 248 12.97 -1.81 3.75
C GLY A 248 12.32 -3.01 3.03
N LEU A 249 10.99 -3.03 2.89
CA LEU A 249 10.30 -4.14 2.25
C LEU A 249 10.34 -4.10 0.71
N ALA A 250 10.64 -2.95 0.12
CA ALA A 250 10.84 -2.80 -1.32
C ALA A 250 12.17 -3.41 -1.79
N THR A 251 13.23 -3.36 -0.97
CA THR A 251 14.50 -4.06 -1.25
C THR A 251 14.31 -5.58 -1.32
N ILE A 252 13.39 -6.11 -0.50
CA ILE A 252 12.97 -7.53 -0.50
C ILE A 252 12.23 -7.89 -1.81
N GLN A 253 11.55 -6.92 -2.43
CA GLN A 253 10.84 -7.04 -3.70
C GLN A 253 11.80 -7.11 -4.89
N ASP A 254 12.71 -6.12 -5.01
CA ASP A 254 13.70 -6.06 -6.11
C ASP A 254 14.50 -7.38 -6.21
N GLN A 255 14.86 -7.96 -5.06
CA GLN A 255 15.64 -9.20 -4.98
C GLN A 255 14.84 -10.48 -5.20
N ALA A 256 13.52 -10.49 -4.91
CA ALA A 256 12.66 -11.62 -5.24
C ALA A 256 12.41 -11.69 -6.76
N ASP A 257 12.42 -10.54 -7.42
CA ASP A 257 12.28 -10.41 -8.87
C ASP A 257 13.61 -10.73 -9.61
N GLU A 258 14.79 -10.68 -8.97
CA GLU A 258 16.07 -11.18 -9.54
C GLU A 258 16.05 -12.69 -9.86
N LEU A 259 15.39 -13.49 -9.03
CA LEU A 259 15.32 -14.96 -9.19
C LEU A 259 14.18 -15.41 -10.11
N HIS A 260 13.26 -14.49 -10.40
CA HIS A 260 12.17 -14.67 -11.35
C HIS A 260 12.20 -13.49 -12.31
N LEU A 261 13.11 -13.56 -13.28
CA LEU A 261 13.26 -12.59 -14.38
C LEU A 261 12.04 -12.55 -15.34
N THR A 262 10.86 -12.98 -14.87
CA THR A 262 9.62 -13.08 -15.61
C THR A 262 8.44 -12.75 -14.70
N ASP A 263 7.58 -11.85 -15.17
CA ASP A 263 6.19 -11.66 -14.72
C ASP A 263 5.90 -10.96 -13.37
N ALA A 264 5.86 -9.63 -13.48
CA ALA A 264 4.63 -8.84 -13.41
C ALA A 264 4.07 -8.28 -12.07
N GLY A 265 3.99 -6.93 -11.98
CA GLY A 265 2.68 -6.27 -11.91
C GLY A 265 2.20 -5.58 -10.64
N GLN A 266 2.80 -4.43 -10.28
CA GLN A 266 2.21 -3.44 -9.36
C GLN A 266 2.67 -1.99 -9.66
N LEU A 267 2.52 -1.52 -10.90
CA LEU A 267 3.02 -0.18 -11.28
C LEU A 267 1.95 0.90 -11.46
N MET A 268 0.66 0.60 -11.38
CA MET A 268 -0.35 1.60 -11.75
C MET A 268 -0.60 2.70 -10.71
N GLY A 269 -0.02 2.62 -9.49
CA GLY A 269 -0.15 3.67 -8.46
C GLY A 269 1.15 4.02 -7.71
N THR A 270 2.21 3.22 -7.86
CA THR A 270 3.54 3.55 -7.31
C THR A 270 4.35 4.43 -8.26
N LEU A 271 4.05 4.41 -9.56
CA LEU A 271 4.81 5.19 -10.56
C LEU A 271 4.83 6.69 -10.29
N GLU A 272 3.75 7.25 -9.73
CA GLU A 272 3.65 8.68 -9.44
C GLU A 272 4.74 9.16 -8.47
N TYR A 273 5.18 8.28 -7.57
CA TYR A 273 6.18 8.59 -6.54
C TYR A 273 7.52 7.87 -6.80
N MET A 274 7.63 7.10 -7.89
CA MET A 274 8.83 6.33 -8.20
C MET A 274 9.90 7.24 -8.82
N ALA A 275 11.09 7.24 -8.23
CA ALA A 275 12.21 7.98 -8.79
C ALA A 275 12.67 7.37 -10.12
N PRO A 276 13.06 8.17 -11.13
CA PRO A 276 13.47 7.67 -12.44
C PRO A 276 14.56 6.60 -12.38
N GLU A 277 15.55 6.79 -11.50
CA GLU A 277 16.65 5.84 -11.30
C GLU A 277 16.17 4.48 -10.78
N GLN A 278 15.07 4.40 -10.03
CA GLN A 278 14.48 3.14 -9.59
C GLN A 278 13.91 2.34 -10.75
N ALA A 279 13.43 3.03 -11.79
CA ALA A 279 12.87 2.39 -12.96
C ALA A 279 13.92 1.98 -14.00
N GLU A 280 15.07 2.66 -14.01
CA GLU A 280 16.20 2.37 -14.88
C GLU A 280 17.14 1.27 -14.32
N ASP A 281 17.50 1.38 -13.05
CA ASP A 281 18.44 0.46 -12.37
C ASP A 281 18.11 0.34 -10.87
N THR A 282 17.50 -0.78 -10.49
CA THR A 282 17.12 -1.07 -9.10
C THR A 282 18.32 -1.30 -8.17
N HIS A 283 19.53 -1.52 -8.71
CA HIS A 283 20.74 -1.77 -7.91
C HIS A 283 21.42 -0.48 -7.44
N GLY A 284 21.32 0.60 -8.21
CA GLY A 284 21.95 1.89 -7.93
C GLY A 284 21.15 2.83 -7.02
N VAL A 285 19.95 2.40 -6.59
CA VAL A 285 19.01 3.23 -5.84
C VAL A 285 19.53 3.54 -4.44
N ASP A 286 19.78 4.82 -4.19
CA ASP A 286 20.15 5.37 -2.89
C ASP A 286 19.03 6.21 -2.27
N HIS A 287 19.32 6.81 -1.11
CA HIS A 287 18.38 7.65 -0.35
C HIS A 287 17.72 8.80 -1.14
N ARG A 288 18.28 9.24 -2.27
CA ARG A 288 17.71 10.31 -3.10
C ARG A 288 16.38 9.91 -3.73
N ALA A 289 16.14 8.61 -3.93
CA ALA A 289 14.86 8.12 -4.41
C ALA A 289 13.73 8.40 -3.39
N ASP A 290 14.01 8.24 -2.10
CA ASP A 290 13.03 8.57 -1.05
C ASP A 290 12.78 10.09 -0.97
N ILE A 291 13.78 10.92 -1.32
CA ILE A 291 13.65 12.37 -1.36
C ILE A 291 12.81 12.80 -2.57
N TYR A 292 12.98 12.15 -3.72
CA TYR A 292 12.16 12.40 -4.90
C TYR A 292 10.68 12.09 -4.64
N ALA A 293 10.43 11.00 -3.91
CA ALA A 293 9.10 10.48 -3.62
C ALA A 293 8.33 11.27 -2.54
N LEU A 294 9.03 12.04 -1.69
CA LEU A 294 8.47 12.79 -0.57
C LEU A 294 7.89 14.15 -1.00
#